data_AF-A0A8J5HER7-F1
#
_entry.id   AF-A0A8J5HER7-F1
#
_cell.length_a   1.000
_cell.length_b   1.000
_cell.length_c   1.000
_cell.angle_alpha   90.00
_cell.angle_beta   90.00
_cell.angle_gamma   90.00
#
_symmetry.space_group_name_H-M   'P 1'
#
loop_
_entity.id
_entity.type
_entity.pdbx_description
1 polymer ?
#
loop_
_entity_poly.entity_id
_entity_poly.type
_entity_poly.pdbx_seq_one_letter_code
_entity_poly.pdbx_strand_id
1 'polypeptide(L)'
;MIMARHLISGAIAVLAVVCILPAIALAARDIAAAKKPFVVQGRVFCDTCQAGFETPVSTYIQGAKVRVECRSKTTGAQTCSFDGTTDHTGTYKILVADEHEHEICESTIVSSPVSNCKTALQGRERARVFLSRNNGIASDIRYANALGFQKDSPLPACAALLKTYEQNEV
;
A
#
# COMPACT_ATOMS: atom_id res chain seq x y z
N MET A 1 22.10 63.31 -16.91
CA MET A 1 21.02 62.85 -15.99
C MET A 1 20.20 61.66 -16.51
N ILE A 2 19.99 61.51 -17.83
CA ILE A 2 19.17 60.42 -18.42
C ILE A 2 19.87 59.04 -18.34
N MET A 3 21.17 58.96 -18.61
CA MET A 3 21.96 57.71 -18.52
C MET A 3 21.97 57.09 -17.12
N ALA A 4 22.10 57.91 -16.07
CA ALA A 4 22.07 57.46 -14.68
C ALA A 4 20.70 56.87 -14.29
N ARG A 5 19.59 57.43 -14.80
CA ARG A 5 18.24 56.89 -14.58
C ARG A 5 18.05 55.52 -15.25
N HIS A 6 18.59 55.32 -16.46
CA HIS A 6 18.53 54.02 -17.13
C HIS A 6 19.38 52.95 -16.43
N LEU A 7 20.57 53.33 -15.93
CA LEU A 7 21.42 52.43 -15.15
C LEU A 7 20.77 52.02 -13.81
N ILE A 8 20.13 52.95 -13.11
CA ILE A 8 19.43 52.68 -11.84
C ILE A 8 18.19 51.80 -12.10
N SER A 9 17.42 52.07 -13.17
CA SER A 9 16.23 51.29 -13.51
C SER A 9 16.57 49.86 -13.95
N GLY A 10 17.66 49.67 -14.70
CA GLY A 10 18.19 48.35 -15.04
C GLY A 10 18.71 47.58 -13.82
N ALA A 11 19.42 48.25 -12.90
CA ALA A 11 19.90 47.63 -11.67
C ALA A 11 18.75 47.18 -10.74
N ILE A 12 17.68 47.98 -10.62
CA ILE A 12 16.48 47.62 -9.85
C ILE A 12 15.75 46.43 -10.49
N ALA A 13 15.63 46.39 -11.81
CA ALA A 13 15.01 45.28 -12.52
C ALA A 13 15.81 43.97 -12.32
N VAL A 14 17.13 44.03 -12.41
CA VAL A 14 18.01 42.87 -12.17
C VAL A 14 17.92 42.40 -10.72
N LEU A 15 17.93 43.32 -9.74
CA LEU A 15 17.81 42.97 -8.32
C LEU A 15 16.45 42.34 -7.99
N ALA A 16 15.36 42.86 -8.57
CA ALA A 16 14.03 42.29 -8.41
C ALA A 16 13.96 40.87 -9.00
N VAL A 17 14.53 40.64 -10.18
CA VAL A 17 14.59 39.32 -10.81
C VAL A 17 15.43 38.33 -9.97
N VAL A 18 16.59 38.77 -9.46
CA VAL A 18 17.48 37.95 -8.63
C VAL A 18 16.88 37.61 -7.26
N CYS A 19 16.06 38.49 -6.67
CA CYS A 19 15.43 38.23 -5.37
C CYS A 19 14.09 37.47 -5.49
N ILE A 20 13.31 37.70 -6.56
CA ILE A 20 11.96 37.16 -6.69
C ILE A 20 11.97 35.76 -7.31
N LEU A 21 12.84 35.48 -8.29
CA LEU A 21 12.94 34.16 -8.91
C LEU A 21 13.29 33.02 -7.92
N PRO A 22 14.30 33.14 -7.03
CA PRO A 22 14.60 32.07 -6.08
C PRO A 22 13.49 31.90 -5.05
N ALA A 23 12.79 32.97 -4.64
CA ALA A 23 11.65 32.88 -3.74
C ALA A 23 10.48 32.11 -4.37
N ILE A 24 10.19 32.35 -5.65
CA ILE A 24 9.16 31.60 -6.39
C ILE A 24 9.59 30.14 -6.60
N ALA A 25 10.87 29.89 -6.92
CA ALA A 25 11.38 28.54 -7.08
C ALA A 25 11.35 27.71 -5.79
N LEU A 26 11.57 28.34 -4.63
CA LEU A 26 11.42 27.71 -3.32
C LEU A 26 9.95 27.44 -3.00
N ALA A 27 9.05 28.42 -3.19
CA ALA A 27 7.62 28.24 -2.94
C ALA A 27 6.97 27.18 -3.86
N ALA A 28 7.41 27.09 -5.12
CA ALA A 28 6.92 26.07 -6.06
C ALA A 28 7.35 24.65 -5.66
N ARG A 29 8.50 24.49 -4.98
CA ARG A 29 8.94 23.20 -4.45
C ARG A 29 8.04 22.71 -3.32
N ASP A 30 7.57 23.60 -2.45
CA ASP A 30 6.69 23.22 -1.34
C ASP A 30 5.30 22.77 -1.82
N ILE A 31 4.77 23.37 -2.89
CA ILE A 31 3.49 22.95 -3.48
C ILE A 31 3.62 21.60 -4.21
N ALA A 32 4.75 21.36 -4.89
CA ALA A 32 5.06 20.06 -5.48
C ALA A 32 5.35 18.97 -4.43
N ALA A 33 5.70 19.37 -3.20
CA ALA A 33 5.89 18.50 -2.04
C ALA A 33 4.58 18.18 -1.30
N ALA A 34 3.41 18.54 -1.85
CA ALA A 34 2.16 17.89 -1.48
C ALA A 34 2.30 16.39 -1.79
N LYS A 35 2.70 15.63 -0.77
CA LYS A 35 3.09 14.22 -0.86
C LYS A 35 1.98 13.45 -1.57
N LYS A 36 2.27 12.86 -2.73
CA LYS A 36 1.27 12.00 -3.38
C LYS A 36 0.95 10.83 -2.45
N PRO A 37 -0.33 10.47 -2.26
CA PRO A 37 -0.69 9.35 -1.41
C PRO A 37 -0.19 8.03 -2.01
N PHE A 38 0.09 7.06 -1.15
CA PHE A 38 0.25 5.67 -1.58
C PHE A 38 -1.11 4.99 -1.76
N VAL A 39 -1.15 4.01 -2.66
CA VAL A 39 -2.26 3.05 -2.76
C VAL A 39 -1.72 1.69 -2.34
N VAL A 40 -2.16 1.19 -1.19
CA VAL A 40 -1.89 -0.20 -0.81
C VAL A 40 -2.89 -1.10 -1.49
N GLN A 41 -2.40 -2.00 -2.33
CA GLN A 41 -3.23 -2.92 -3.10
C GLN A 41 -2.87 -4.36 -2.78
N GLY A 42 -3.87 -5.20 -2.52
CA GLY A 42 -3.69 -6.63 -2.34
C GLY A 42 -5.00 -7.36 -2.57
N ARG A 43 -5.00 -8.67 -2.33
CA ARG A 43 -6.19 -9.51 -2.50
C ARG A 43 -6.46 -10.34 -1.25
N VAL A 44 -7.72 -10.70 -1.06
CA VAL A 44 -8.14 -11.64 -0.01
C VAL A 44 -8.71 -12.88 -0.67
N PHE A 45 -8.14 -14.04 -0.37
CA PHE A 45 -8.59 -15.33 -0.86
C PHE A 45 -9.17 -16.18 0.27
N CYS A 46 -10.02 -17.12 -0.12
CA CYS A 46 -10.48 -18.22 0.68
C CYS A 46 -9.68 -19.46 0.29
N ASP A 47 -8.91 -20.00 1.23
CA ASP A 47 -8.25 -21.29 1.12
C ASP A 47 -9.29 -22.39 1.23
N THR A 48 -9.79 -22.81 0.08
CA THR A 48 -10.81 -23.83 -0.07
C THR A 48 -10.32 -25.24 0.18
N CYS A 49 -9.01 -25.45 0.30
CA CYS A 49 -8.40 -26.76 0.52
C CYS A 49 -7.70 -26.91 1.86
N GLN A 50 -7.66 -25.86 2.69
CA GLN A 50 -6.88 -25.84 3.93
C GLN A 50 -5.39 -26.14 3.65
N ALA A 51 -4.88 -25.64 2.53
CA ALA A 51 -3.52 -25.85 2.05
C ALA A 51 -2.49 -24.87 2.62
N GLY A 52 -2.92 -23.70 3.13
CA GLY A 52 -2.01 -22.64 3.59
C GLY A 52 -1.56 -21.65 2.51
N PHE A 53 -1.98 -21.86 1.26
CA PHE A 53 -1.60 -21.04 0.10
C PHE A 53 -2.70 -21.04 -0.97
N GLU A 54 -2.59 -20.13 -1.95
CA GLU A 54 -3.51 -20.06 -3.08
C GLU A 54 -3.33 -21.26 -4.02
N THR A 55 -4.42 -22.00 -4.23
CA THR A 55 -4.52 -23.12 -5.18
C THR A 55 -5.46 -22.75 -6.35
N PRO A 56 -5.47 -23.50 -7.46
CA PRO A 56 -6.38 -23.25 -8.59
C PRO A 56 -7.88 -23.26 -8.23
N VAL A 57 -8.26 -23.86 -7.10
CA VAL A 57 -9.66 -23.90 -6.62
C VAL A 57 -9.93 -22.89 -5.51
N SER A 58 -8.92 -22.09 -5.12
CA SER A 58 -9.11 -20.97 -4.21
C SER A 58 -10.05 -19.93 -4.82
N THR A 59 -10.83 -19.28 -3.97
CA THR A 59 -11.79 -18.26 -4.40
C THR A 59 -11.43 -16.91 -3.79
N TYR A 60 -11.70 -15.83 -4.50
CA TYR A 60 -11.47 -14.49 -3.97
C TYR A 60 -12.71 -13.98 -3.24
N ILE A 61 -12.49 -13.28 -2.12
CA ILE A 61 -13.56 -12.87 -1.22
C ILE A 61 -13.93 -11.41 -1.52
N GLN A 62 -15.11 -11.18 -2.09
CA GLN A 62 -15.72 -9.85 -2.15
C GLN A 62 -16.22 -9.43 -0.77
N GLY A 63 -16.03 -8.16 -0.41
CA GLY A 63 -16.56 -7.61 0.84
C GLY A 63 -15.76 -7.97 2.10
N ALA A 64 -14.59 -8.59 1.97
CA ALA A 64 -13.69 -8.82 3.09
C ALA A 64 -13.19 -7.47 3.63
N LYS A 65 -13.24 -7.31 4.95
CA LYS A 65 -12.68 -6.13 5.62
C LYS A 65 -11.19 -6.36 5.84
N VAL A 66 -10.42 -5.35 5.47
CA VAL A 66 -8.96 -5.32 5.58
C VAL A 66 -8.55 -3.97 6.17
N ARG A 67 -7.31 -3.90 6.65
CA ARG A 67 -6.78 -2.69 7.25
C ARG A 67 -5.29 -2.57 6.97
N VAL A 68 -4.83 -1.35 6.70
CA VAL A 68 -3.41 -1.01 6.75
C VAL A 68 -3.11 -0.40 8.11
N GLU A 69 -2.24 -1.04 8.88
CA GLU A 69 -1.77 -0.55 10.18
C GLU A 69 -0.28 -0.30 10.12
N CYS A 70 0.15 0.86 10.62
CA CYS A 70 1.57 1.14 10.85
C CYS A 70 1.86 1.22 12.34
N ARG A 71 3.07 0.80 12.70
CA ARG A 71 3.60 0.92 14.07
C ARG A 71 5.00 1.48 14.07
N SER A 72 5.34 2.19 15.15
CA SER A 72 6.71 2.62 15.41
C SER A 72 7.66 1.42 15.45
N LYS A 73 8.78 1.51 14.72
CA LYS A 73 9.86 0.51 14.79
C LYS A 73 10.46 0.42 16.20
N THR A 74 10.48 1.54 16.93
CA THR A 74 11.13 1.66 18.24
C THR A 74 10.23 1.20 19.37
N THR A 75 8.97 1.67 19.39
CA THR A 75 8.06 1.42 20.52
C THR A 75 7.03 0.34 20.25
N GLY A 76 6.84 -0.06 18.99
CA GLY A 76 5.78 -0.99 18.59
C GLY A 76 4.37 -0.42 18.66
N ALA A 77 4.20 0.82 19.13
CA ALA A 77 2.90 1.48 19.24
C ALA A 77 2.32 1.75 17.85
N GLN A 78 1.01 1.52 17.69
CA GLN A 78 0.28 1.86 16.49
C GLN A 78 0.32 3.38 16.27
N THR A 79 0.64 3.80 15.04
CA THR A 79 0.76 5.21 14.66
C THR A 79 -0.34 5.65 13.72
N CYS A 80 -0.82 4.74 12.85
CA CYS A 80 -1.97 4.99 12.00
C CYS A 80 -2.69 3.69 11.62
N SER A 81 -3.93 3.84 11.16
CA SER A 81 -4.80 2.74 10.76
C SER A 81 -5.77 3.22 9.69
N PHE A 82 -5.88 2.47 8.59
CA PHE A 82 -6.75 2.77 7.47
C PHE A 82 -7.54 1.53 7.06
N ASP A 83 -8.86 1.58 7.18
CA ASP A 83 -9.75 0.48 6.81
C ASP A 83 -10.04 0.45 5.30
N GLY A 84 -10.28 -0.76 4.78
CA GLY A 84 -10.67 -1.00 3.41
C GLY A 84 -11.60 -2.20 3.28
N THR A 85 -12.15 -2.38 2.08
CA THR A 85 -13.00 -3.52 1.75
C THR A 85 -12.66 -4.00 0.35
N THR A 86 -12.68 -5.31 0.14
CA THR A 86 -12.40 -5.89 -1.17
C THR A 86 -13.56 -5.74 -2.15
N ASP A 87 -13.24 -5.49 -3.41
CA ASP A 87 -14.17 -5.46 -4.54
C ASP A 87 -14.58 -6.87 -5.00
N HIS A 88 -15.33 -6.97 -6.10
CA HIS A 88 -15.82 -8.23 -6.65
C HIS A 88 -14.71 -9.20 -7.12
N THR A 89 -13.47 -8.73 -7.28
CA THR A 89 -12.30 -9.56 -7.62
C THR A 89 -11.53 -10.02 -6.38
N GLY A 90 -12.02 -9.67 -5.19
CA GLY A 90 -11.34 -9.80 -3.91
C GLY A 90 -10.17 -8.85 -3.73
N THR A 91 -10.07 -7.79 -4.55
CA THR A 91 -8.98 -6.82 -4.49
C THR A 91 -9.37 -5.67 -3.58
N TYR A 92 -8.48 -5.25 -2.68
CA TYR A 92 -8.62 -4.00 -1.94
C TYR A 92 -7.63 -2.96 -2.46
N LYS A 93 -8.01 -1.68 -2.37
CA LYS A 93 -7.15 -0.52 -2.64
C LYS A 93 -7.37 0.48 -1.53
N ILE A 94 -6.38 0.66 -0.67
CA ILE A 94 -6.45 1.54 0.50
C ILE A 94 -5.53 2.73 0.24
N LEU A 95 -6.08 3.95 0.35
CA LEU A 95 -5.30 5.18 0.25
C LEU A 95 -4.60 5.46 1.57
N VAL A 96 -3.30 5.75 1.51
CA VAL A 96 -2.51 6.19 2.64
C VAL A 96 -1.87 7.53 2.28
N ALA A 97 -2.25 8.58 3.01
CA ALA A 97 -1.94 9.96 2.63
C ALA A 97 -0.43 10.29 2.70
N ASP A 98 0.27 9.68 3.65
CA ASP A 98 1.62 10.09 4.02
C ASP A 98 2.67 8.99 3.86
N GLU A 99 3.94 9.39 3.94
CA GLU A 99 5.06 8.47 4.00
C GLU A 99 5.29 7.99 5.43
N HIS A 100 5.63 6.70 5.58
CA HIS A 100 5.81 6.01 6.85
C HIS A 100 7.19 5.32 6.88
N GLU A 101 8.26 6.02 6.48
CA GLU A 101 9.62 5.47 6.33
C GLU A 101 10.18 4.84 7.62
N HIS A 102 9.87 5.43 8.76
CA HIS A 102 10.39 5.02 10.07
C HIS A 102 9.46 4.04 10.81
N GLU A 103 8.47 3.48 10.11
CA GLU A 103 7.43 2.63 10.69
C GLU A 103 7.41 1.25 10.02
N ILE A 104 6.77 0.30 10.68
CA ILE A 104 6.42 -1.00 10.10
C ILE A 104 4.95 -0.95 9.73
N CYS A 105 4.67 -0.91 8.43
CA CYS A 105 3.31 -0.93 7.89
C CYS A 105 2.96 -2.31 7.35
N GLU A 106 1.80 -2.81 7.71
CA GLU A 106 1.28 -4.10 7.28
C GLU A 106 -0.20 -3.96 6.90
N SER A 107 -0.59 -4.63 5.82
CA SER A 107 -2.00 -4.93 5.55
C SER A 107 -2.41 -6.14 6.37
N THR A 108 -3.58 -6.10 7.01
CA THR A 108 -4.14 -7.15 7.86
C THR A 108 -5.58 -7.45 7.47
N ILE A 109 -6.00 -8.71 7.59
CA ILE A 109 -7.42 -9.07 7.50
C ILE A 109 -8.15 -8.72 8.80
N VAL A 110 -9.38 -8.24 8.68
CA VAL A 110 -10.26 -7.92 9.80
C VAL A 110 -11.42 -8.89 9.87
N SER A 111 -12.13 -9.11 8.76
CA SER A 111 -13.23 -10.07 8.71
C SER A 111 -13.60 -10.49 7.29
N SER A 112 -14.27 -11.64 7.20
CA SER A 112 -14.83 -12.17 5.96
C SER A 112 -16.37 -12.19 6.02
N PRO A 113 -17.06 -11.78 4.94
CA PRO A 113 -18.51 -11.91 4.84
C PRO A 113 -18.96 -13.34 4.50
N VAL A 114 -18.06 -14.20 4.02
CA VAL A 114 -18.38 -15.57 3.60
C VAL A 114 -18.52 -16.46 4.83
N SER A 115 -19.70 -17.03 5.07
CA SER A 115 -20.04 -17.75 6.31
C SER A 115 -19.10 -18.89 6.66
N ASN A 116 -18.67 -19.66 5.66
CA ASN A 116 -17.82 -20.84 5.81
C ASN A 116 -16.34 -20.60 5.47
N CYS A 117 -15.90 -19.34 5.51
CA CYS A 117 -14.51 -18.96 5.25
C CYS A 117 -14.15 -17.70 6.04
N LYS A 118 -14.12 -17.83 7.38
CA LYS A 118 -13.95 -16.70 8.33
C LYS A 118 -12.76 -16.84 9.27
N THR A 119 -12.19 -18.03 9.37
CA THR A 119 -11.00 -18.27 10.20
C THR A 119 -9.79 -17.69 9.51
N ALA A 120 -9.06 -16.79 10.17
CA ALA A 120 -7.83 -16.24 9.61
C ALA A 120 -6.84 -17.37 9.30
N LEU A 121 -6.29 -17.39 8.09
CA LEU A 121 -5.33 -18.42 7.67
C LEU A 121 -3.96 -18.12 8.24
N GLN A 122 -3.39 -19.08 8.97
CA GLN A 122 -2.12 -18.91 9.65
C GLN A 122 -0.99 -18.52 8.69
N GLY A 123 -0.27 -17.44 9.01
CA GLY A 123 0.81 -16.89 8.17
C GLY A 123 0.34 -16.06 6.97
N ARG A 124 -0.97 -15.91 6.77
CA ARG A 124 -1.60 -15.11 5.71
C ARG A 124 -2.57 -14.07 6.25
N GLU A 125 -2.52 -13.80 7.55
CA GLU A 125 -3.34 -12.79 8.23
C GLU A 125 -2.83 -11.38 7.95
N ARG A 126 -1.54 -11.26 7.59
CA ARG A 126 -0.88 -9.98 7.38
C ARG A 126 0.21 -10.02 6.32
N ALA A 127 0.43 -8.88 5.67
CA ALA A 127 1.45 -8.70 4.65
C ALA A 127 2.13 -7.34 4.80
N ARG A 128 3.47 -7.32 4.83
CA ARG A 128 4.25 -6.08 4.95
C ARG A 128 4.20 -5.26 3.68
N VAL A 129 4.09 -3.94 3.84
CA VAL A 129 4.14 -2.96 2.74
C VAL A 129 5.10 -1.83 3.09
N PHE A 130 5.85 -1.37 2.09
CA PHE A 130 6.82 -0.29 2.26
C PHE A 130 6.22 1.03 1.77
N LEU A 131 5.80 1.87 2.71
CA LEU A 131 5.23 3.19 2.45
C LEU A 131 6.31 4.29 2.50
N SER A 132 7.37 4.12 1.70
CA SER A 132 8.44 5.11 1.53
C SER A 132 8.92 5.13 0.09
N ARG A 133 9.27 6.31 -0.44
CA ARG A 133 9.88 6.44 -1.77
C ARG A 133 11.38 6.13 -1.76
N ASN A 134 12.01 6.08 -0.60
CA ASN A 134 13.42 5.77 -0.42
C ASN A 134 13.71 4.25 -0.44
N ASN A 135 13.15 3.54 -1.43
CA ASN A 135 13.25 2.08 -1.54
C ASN A 135 13.38 1.55 -2.98
N GLY A 136 13.63 2.43 -3.95
CA GLY A 136 13.84 2.04 -5.35
C GLY A 136 12.57 1.64 -6.12
N ILE A 137 11.38 1.76 -5.52
CA ILE A 137 10.11 1.49 -6.20
C ILE A 137 9.54 2.80 -6.75
N ALA A 138 9.39 2.87 -8.08
CA ALA A 138 8.94 4.07 -8.78
C ALA A 138 7.42 4.35 -8.66
N SER A 139 6.62 3.32 -8.33
CA SER A 139 5.17 3.43 -8.22
C SER A 139 4.72 3.84 -6.81
N ASP A 140 3.68 4.66 -6.72
CA ASP A 140 2.97 4.92 -5.47
C ASP A 140 1.96 3.79 -5.14
N ILE A 141 1.81 2.77 -5.99
CA ILE A 141 1.07 1.54 -5.67
C ILE A 141 1.99 0.56 -4.94
N ARG A 142 1.60 0.15 -3.74
CA ARG A 142 2.32 -0.80 -2.89
C ARG A 142 1.55 -2.12 -2.84
N TYR A 143 2.06 -3.11 -3.54
CA TYR A 143 1.46 -4.44 -3.58
C TYR A 143 1.76 -5.20 -2.29
N ALA A 144 0.70 -5.66 -1.63
CA ALA A 144 0.76 -6.57 -0.51
C ALA A 144 0.59 -8.01 -0.99
N ASN A 145 1.26 -8.95 -0.34
CA ASN A 145 0.97 -10.37 -0.52
C ASN A 145 -0.52 -10.66 -0.24
N ALA A 146 -1.07 -11.66 -0.93
CA ALA A 146 -2.44 -12.07 -0.72
C ALA A 146 -2.66 -12.53 0.74
N LEU A 147 -3.79 -12.10 1.29
CA LEU A 147 -4.22 -12.45 2.63
C LEU A 147 -5.29 -13.54 2.56
N GLY A 148 -5.35 -14.41 3.56
CA GLY A 148 -6.14 -15.63 3.48
C GLY A 148 -7.11 -15.80 4.65
N PHE A 149 -8.32 -16.25 4.33
CA PHE A 149 -9.17 -16.97 5.29
C PHE A 149 -9.19 -18.45 4.93
N GLN A 150 -9.36 -19.30 5.92
CA GLN A 150 -9.48 -20.74 5.76
C GLN A 150 -10.95 -21.14 5.68
N LYS A 151 -11.27 -22.03 4.74
CA LYS A 151 -12.60 -22.65 4.63
C LYS A 151 -12.81 -23.69 5.74
N ASP A 152 -14.03 -23.79 6.26
CA ASP A 152 -14.35 -24.72 7.36
C ASP A 152 -14.14 -26.20 6.99
N SER A 153 -14.34 -26.55 5.73
CA SER A 153 -14.11 -27.92 5.21
C SER A 153 -13.57 -27.87 3.79
N PRO A 154 -12.58 -28.71 3.46
CA PRO A 154 -11.97 -28.72 2.12
C PRO A 154 -12.99 -29.16 1.06
N LEU A 155 -12.84 -28.63 -0.16
CA LEU A 155 -13.66 -29.07 -1.29
C LEU A 155 -13.34 -30.53 -1.67
N PRO A 156 -14.30 -31.28 -2.23
CA PRO A 156 -14.08 -32.68 -2.64
C PRO A 156 -12.89 -32.88 -3.60
N ALA A 157 -12.61 -31.88 -4.46
CA ALA A 157 -11.51 -31.92 -5.41
C ALA A 157 -10.12 -31.77 -4.77
N CYS A 158 -10.03 -31.33 -3.50
CA CYS A 158 -8.76 -30.98 -2.88
C CYS A 158 -7.82 -32.18 -2.69
N ALA A 159 -8.35 -33.38 -2.41
CA ALA A 159 -7.50 -34.55 -2.21
C ALA A 159 -6.72 -34.94 -3.47
N ALA A 160 -7.35 -34.84 -4.65
CA ALA A 160 -6.68 -35.09 -5.92
C ALA A 160 -5.70 -33.96 -6.27
N LEU A 161 -6.10 -32.71 -6.01
CA LEU A 161 -5.29 -31.53 -6.27
C LEU A 161 -4.01 -31.51 -5.42
N LEU A 162 -4.09 -31.77 -4.12
CA LEU A 162 -2.95 -31.69 -3.20
C LEU A 162 -1.87 -32.72 -3.52
N LYS A 163 -2.25 -33.92 -3.99
CA LYS A 163 -1.30 -34.93 -4.50
C LYS A 163 -0.42 -34.41 -5.64
N THR A 164 -0.92 -33.50 -6.46
CA THR A 164 -0.11 -32.92 -7.55
C THR A 164 1.02 -32.04 -7.03
N TYR A 165 0.90 -31.47 -5.83
CA TYR A 165 1.97 -30.66 -5.23
C TYR A 165 3.04 -31.55 -4.59
N GLU A 166 2.64 -32.64 -3.92
CA GLU A 166 3.57 -33.63 -3.32
C GLU A 166 4.49 -34.27 -4.36
N GLN A 167 3.98 -34.54 -5.56
CA GLN A 167 4.75 -35.15 -6.66
C GLN A 167 5.76 -34.19 -7.31
N ASN A 168 5.61 -32.89 -7.05
CA ASN A 168 6.47 -31.84 -7.61
C ASN A 168 7.51 -31.31 -6.62
N GLU A 169 7.51 -31.80 -5.38
CA GLU A 169 8.60 -31.59 -4.43
C GLU A 169 9.73 -32.59 -4.76
N VAL A 170 10.65 -32.17 -5.64
CA VAL A 170 11.90 -32.87 -5.96
C VAL A 170 13.03 -32.35 -5.07
#